data_AF-V5RX30-F1
#
_entry.id   AF-V5RX30-F1
#
_cell.length_a   1.000
_cell.length_b   1.000
_cell.length_c   1.000
_cell.angle_alpha   90.00
_cell.angle_beta   90.00
_cell.angle_gamma   90.00
#
_symmetry.space_group_name_H-M   'P 1'
#
loop_
_entity.id
_entity.type
_entity.pdbx_description
1 polymer ?
#
loop_
_entity_poly.entity_id
_entity_poly.type
_entity_poly.pdbx_seq_one_letter_code
_entity_poly.pdbx_strand_id
1 'polypeptide(L)'
;MAQHTSKTYQSNPFYIALEGLTTFFKKAQSVAIAAIVLSALAFLGNGVSTIQNAITPNDARPDRQISRQESEAIKGDLESTFRALPPAVWAIIGVIAATILSIAILIGIVISGVSDYTSARLAAGHDTNLGEALKEVFRHIGSYLWLQIIIIVKVILWSLLLIVPGIIMSVRYSLAGTSFFAKDLRGNAAVKHSLELTKGAWLTTFAASGLWNMMTFGAMDAVLRPGTNAVLYRQYSATKEKPAAHWLSWLTLLLPIVLAVFIGLLILMAVLLFAAADYSFSA
;
A
#
# COMPACT_ATOMS: atom_id res chain seq x y z
N MET A 1 -23.18 32.41 -11.83
CA MET A 1 -21.90 31.86 -12.36
C MET A 1 -20.83 32.04 -11.29
N ALA A 2 -20.58 31.02 -10.47
CA ALA A 2 -19.53 31.10 -9.46
C ALA A 2 -18.19 30.73 -10.11
N GLN A 3 -17.26 31.68 -10.14
CA GLN A 3 -15.88 31.46 -10.57
C GLN A 3 -15.20 30.51 -9.57
N HIS A 4 -15.13 29.23 -9.91
CA HIS A 4 -14.22 28.31 -9.23
C HIS A 4 -12.80 28.74 -9.58
N THR A 5 -12.12 29.37 -8.63
CA THR A 5 -10.67 29.65 -8.70
C THR A 5 -9.94 28.38 -9.12
N SER A 6 -9.39 28.37 -10.33
CA SER A 6 -8.53 27.28 -10.78
C SER A 6 -7.30 27.29 -9.88
N LYS A 7 -7.25 26.40 -8.88
CA LYS A 7 -6.01 26.17 -8.13
C LYS A 7 -4.97 25.73 -9.16
N THR A 8 -3.97 26.58 -9.35
CA THR A 8 -2.82 26.38 -10.25
C THR A 8 -2.25 24.97 -10.07
N TYR A 9 -1.84 24.30 -11.15
CA TYR A 9 -1.23 22.97 -11.09
C TYR A 9 -0.06 22.95 -10.09
N GLN A 10 0.03 21.91 -9.26
CA GLN A 10 1.10 21.77 -8.28
C GLN A 10 1.84 20.46 -8.52
N SER A 11 3.14 20.54 -8.81
CA SER A 11 4.01 19.37 -8.99
C SER A 11 4.66 18.88 -7.69
N ASN A 12 4.62 19.69 -6.62
CA ASN A 12 5.25 19.35 -5.35
C ASN A 12 4.50 18.20 -4.66
N PRO A 13 5.14 17.04 -4.45
CA PRO A 13 4.47 15.85 -3.89
C PRO A 13 3.99 16.05 -2.44
N PHE A 14 4.71 16.82 -1.62
CA PHE A 14 4.29 17.13 -0.26
C PHE A 14 3.08 18.05 -0.25
N TYR A 15 3.05 19.06 -1.12
CA TYR A 15 1.88 19.93 -1.23
C TYR A 15 0.64 19.12 -1.65
N ILE A 16 0.76 18.27 -2.67
CA ILE A 16 -0.36 17.44 -3.14
C ILE A 16 -0.91 16.59 -2.00
N ALA A 17 -0.04 15.92 -1.26
CA ALA A 17 -0.43 15.04 -0.16
C ALA A 17 -1.03 15.81 1.04
N LEU A 18 -0.41 16.91 1.47
CA LEU A 18 -0.88 17.71 2.62
C LEU A 18 -2.19 18.45 2.30
N GLU A 19 -2.31 19.01 1.09
CA GLU A 19 -3.57 19.60 0.62
C GLU A 19 -4.66 18.53 0.51
N GLY A 20 -4.30 17.33 0.04
CA GLY A 20 -5.17 16.18 0.00
C GLY A 20 -5.65 15.77 1.38
N LEU A 21 -4.73 15.63 2.33
CA LEU A 21 -4.99 15.28 3.72
C LEU A 21 -5.90 16.32 4.39
N THR A 22 -5.58 17.61 4.28
CA THR A 22 -6.40 18.67 4.87
C THR A 22 -7.81 18.70 4.27
N THR A 23 -7.93 18.52 2.96
CA THR A 23 -9.25 18.42 2.29
C THR A 23 -10.01 17.19 2.76
N PHE A 24 -9.33 16.06 2.90
CA PHE A 24 -9.92 14.79 3.35
C PHE A 24 -10.48 14.89 4.77
N PHE A 25 -9.72 15.44 5.72
CA PHE A 25 -10.19 15.64 7.09
C PHE A 25 -11.32 16.66 7.20
N LYS A 26 -11.31 17.71 6.36
CA LYS A 26 -12.36 18.74 6.37
C LYS A 26 -13.68 18.26 5.78
N LYS A 27 -13.64 17.46 4.71
CA LYS A 27 -14.83 17.12 3.90
C LYS A 27 -15.31 15.68 4.03
N ALA A 28 -14.48 14.79 4.59
CA ALA A 28 -14.80 13.38 4.78
C ALA A 28 -14.22 12.83 6.10
N GLN A 29 -14.43 13.58 7.20
CA GLN A 29 -13.85 13.29 8.51
C GLN A 29 -14.10 11.85 9.00
N SER A 30 -15.32 11.31 8.81
CA SER A 30 -15.64 9.94 9.26
C SER A 30 -14.82 8.87 8.51
N VAL A 31 -14.57 9.07 7.22
CA VAL A 31 -13.71 8.19 6.42
C VAL A 31 -12.24 8.36 6.84
N ALA A 32 -11.82 9.58 7.15
CA ALA A 32 -10.46 9.86 7.63
C ALA A 32 -10.18 9.21 8.99
N ILE A 33 -11.13 9.26 9.93
CA ILE A 33 -11.02 8.57 11.23
C ILE A 33 -10.93 7.05 11.01
N ALA A 34 -11.79 6.49 10.16
CA ALA A 34 -11.73 5.05 9.85
C ALA A 34 -10.38 4.65 9.25
N ALA A 35 -9.82 5.46 8.34
CA ALA A 35 -8.51 5.23 7.77
C ALA A 35 -7.39 5.25 8.83
N ILE A 36 -7.43 6.18 9.80
CA ILE A 36 -6.47 6.22 10.91
C ILE A 36 -6.55 4.94 11.74
N VAL A 37 -7.76 4.49 12.09
CA VAL A 37 -7.96 3.26 12.87
C VAL A 37 -7.40 2.06 12.12
N LEU A 38 -7.68 1.94 10.82
CA LEU A 38 -7.14 0.86 9.98
C LEU A 38 -5.61 0.90 9.90
N SER A 39 -5.03 2.08 9.71
CA SER A 39 -3.57 2.28 9.72
C SER A 39 -2.94 1.87 11.06
N ALA A 40 -3.55 2.25 12.19
CA ALA A 40 -3.08 1.90 13.52
C ALA A 40 -3.12 0.38 13.75
N LEU A 41 -4.22 -0.28 13.36
CA LEU A 41 -4.35 -1.74 13.45
C LEU A 41 -3.31 -2.46 12.58
N ALA A 42 -3.10 -2.00 11.35
CA ALA A 42 -2.09 -2.56 10.46
C ALA A 42 -0.67 -2.37 11.00
N PHE A 43 -0.36 -1.19 11.54
CA PHE A 43 0.95 -0.90 12.14
C PHE A 43 1.22 -1.78 13.36
N LEU A 44 0.26 -1.90 14.29
CA LEU A 44 0.39 -2.74 15.48
C LEU A 44 0.57 -4.21 15.13
N GLY A 45 -0.18 -4.73 14.15
CA GLY A 45 -0.03 -6.10 13.68
C GLY A 45 1.38 -6.42 13.15
N ASN A 46 1.99 -5.49 12.42
CA ASN A 46 3.36 -5.64 11.90
C ASN A 46 4.45 -5.40 12.97
N GLY A 47 4.20 -4.51 13.94
CA GLY A 47 5.13 -4.22 15.03
C GLY A 47 5.28 -5.40 16.00
N VAL A 48 4.17 -6.04 16.36
CA VAL A 48 4.18 -7.17 17.31
C VAL A 48 4.98 -8.36 16.80
N SER A 49 4.84 -8.73 15.52
CA SER A 49 5.60 -9.85 14.93
C SER A 49 7.11 -9.54 14.86
N THR A 50 7.48 -8.30 14.57
CA THR A 50 8.89 -7.86 14.51
C THR A 50 9.52 -7.85 15.90
N ILE A 51 8.81 -7.33 16.89
CA ILE A 51 9.26 -7.28 18.29
C ILE A 51 9.39 -8.69 18.87
N GLN A 52 8.43 -9.58 18.59
CA GLN A 52 8.48 -10.98 19.05
C GLN A 52 9.71 -11.72 18.51
N ASN A 53 10.07 -11.48 17.25
CA ASN A 53 11.25 -12.09 16.64
C ASN A 53 12.57 -11.49 17.17
N ALA A 54 12.58 -10.21 17.56
CA ALA A 54 13.76 -9.54 18.10
C ALA A 54 14.01 -9.81 19.60
N ILE A 55 12.95 -10.01 20.39
CA ILE A 55 13.01 -10.28 21.85
C ILE A 55 13.22 -11.76 22.16
N THR A 56 13.29 -12.64 21.16
CA THR A 56 13.65 -14.04 21.36
C THR A 56 15.13 -14.26 21.04
N PRO A 57 16.08 -13.92 21.94
CA PRO A 57 17.49 -14.20 21.71
C PRO A 57 17.68 -15.72 21.67
N ASN A 58 18.31 -16.14 20.58
CA ASN A 58 18.94 -17.45 20.46
C ASN A 58 20.28 -17.31 21.21
N ASP A 59 20.36 -17.74 22.47
CA ASP A 59 21.48 -18.52 23.03
C ASP A 59 21.47 -18.71 24.57
N ALA A 60 21.85 -19.94 24.95
CA ALA A 60 22.54 -20.40 26.17
C ALA A 60 21.91 -20.21 27.56
N ARG A 61 20.78 -20.87 27.87
CA ARG A 61 20.41 -21.25 29.25
C ARG A 61 19.99 -22.73 29.35
N PRO A 62 20.44 -23.48 30.37
CA PRO A 62 20.14 -24.91 30.54
C PRO A 62 18.64 -25.22 30.70
N ASP A 63 17.85 -24.27 31.24
CA ASP A 63 16.40 -24.42 31.42
C ASP A 63 15.63 -24.60 30.10
N ARG A 64 16.19 -24.15 28.96
CA ARG A 64 15.58 -24.33 27.64
C ARG A 64 16.00 -25.63 26.93
N GLN A 65 16.91 -26.46 27.45
CA GLN A 65 17.14 -27.79 26.85
C GLN A 65 15.91 -28.68 27.02
N ILE A 66 15.28 -28.62 28.20
CA ILE A 66 13.99 -29.27 28.47
C ILE A 66 12.91 -28.68 27.54
N SER A 67 12.84 -27.35 27.41
CA SER A 67 11.86 -26.70 26.52
C SER A 67 12.12 -26.94 25.02
N ARG A 68 13.38 -27.10 24.59
CA ARG A 68 13.75 -27.47 23.21
C ARG A 68 13.40 -28.92 22.94
N GLN A 69 13.67 -29.82 23.87
CA GLN A 69 13.33 -31.24 23.77
C GLN A 69 11.80 -31.43 23.76
N GLU A 70 11.06 -30.70 24.60
CA GLU A 70 9.60 -30.64 24.55
C GLU A 70 9.09 -30.00 23.25
N SER A 71 9.71 -28.92 22.76
CA SER A 71 9.31 -28.29 21.49
C SER A 71 9.60 -29.17 20.28
N GLU A 72 10.71 -29.91 20.26
CA GLU A 72 11.07 -30.88 19.22
C GLU A 72 10.11 -32.07 19.27
N ALA A 73 9.75 -32.54 20.48
CA ALA A 73 8.74 -33.58 20.66
C ALA A 73 7.35 -33.11 20.21
N ILE A 74 6.93 -31.89 20.56
CA ILE A 74 5.66 -31.29 20.11
C ILE A 74 5.67 -31.08 18.59
N LYS A 75 6.79 -30.64 18.00
CA LYS A 75 6.92 -30.51 16.54
C LYS A 75 6.84 -31.87 15.84
N GLY A 76 7.52 -32.89 16.37
CA GLY A 76 7.47 -34.26 15.85
C GLY A 76 6.07 -34.87 15.99
N ASP A 77 5.38 -34.62 17.10
CA ASP A 77 3.99 -35.03 17.34
C ASP A 77 3.02 -34.30 16.40
N LEU A 78 3.17 -32.99 16.20
CA LEU A 78 2.40 -32.25 15.20
C LEU A 78 2.70 -32.75 13.79
N GLU A 79 3.96 -32.98 13.43
CA GLU A 79 4.32 -33.43 12.08
C GLU A 79 3.78 -34.83 11.79
N SER A 80 3.89 -35.75 12.75
CA SER A 80 3.31 -37.09 12.63
C SER A 80 1.77 -37.02 12.56
N THR A 81 1.14 -36.15 13.35
CA THR A 81 -0.31 -35.89 13.31
C THR A 81 -0.73 -35.30 11.96
N PHE A 82 -0.01 -34.30 11.44
CA PHE A 82 -0.27 -33.67 10.12
C PHE A 82 -0.15 -34.66 8.97
N ARG A 83 0.87 -35.53 9.01
CA ARG A 83 1.05 -36.60 8.01
C ARG A 83 -0.01 -37.70 8.15
N ALA A 84 -0.51 -37.94 9.36
CA ALA A 84 -1.57 -38.90 9.64
C ALA A 84 -2.98 -38.35 9.34
N LEU A 85 -3.13 -37.05 9.03
CA LEU A 85 -4.44 -36.48 8.68
C LEU A 85 -4.97 -37.10 7.39
N PRO A 86 -6.21 -37.61 7.40
CA PRO A 86 -6.82 -38.14 6.18
C PRO A 86 -7.05 -37.01 5.16
N PRO A 87 -7.05 -37.31 3.85
CA PRO A 87 -7.26 -36.31 2.79
C PRO A 87 -8.50 -35.43 2.98
N ALA A 88 -9.55 -35.96 3.61
CA ALA A 88 -10.76 -35.21 3.94
C ALA A 88 -10.50 -34.01 4.87
N VAL A 89 -9.59 -34.12 5.83
CA VAL A 89 -9.26 -33.02 6.75
C VAL A 89 -8.46 -31.95 6.01
N TRP A 90 -7.56 -32.33 5.10
CA TRP A 90 -6.86 -31.38 4.22
C TRP A 90 -7.81 -30.59 3.32
N ALA A 91 -8.85 -31.24 2.79
CA ALA A 91 -9.87 -30.55 2.02
C ALA A 91 -10.63 -29.51 2.88
N ILE A 92 -11.00 -29.86 4.12
CA ILE A 92 -11.68 -28.95 5.05
C ILE A 92 -10.79 -27.74 5.39
N ILE A 93 -9.51 -27.98 5.73
CA ILE A 93 -8.54 -26.91 6.00
C ILE A 93 -8.40 -25.99 4.78
N GLY A 94 -8.29 -26.58 3.58
CA GLY A 94 -8.23 -25.85 2.32
C GLY A 94 -9.44 -24.95 2.09
N VAL A 95 -10.66 -25.44 2.34
CA VAL A 95 -11.90 -24.64 2.22
C VAL A 95 -11.95 -23.50 3.24
N ILE A 96 -11.56 -23.75 4.50
CA ILE A 96 -11.51 -22.72 5.55
C ILE A 96 -10.51 -21.63 5.16
N ALA A 97 -9.29 -22.02 4.77
CA ALA A 97 -8.25 -21.09 4.34
C ALA A 97 -8.68 -20.27 3.12
N ALA A 98 -9.28 -20.92 2.10
CA ALA A 98 -9.80 -20.24 0.93
C ALA A 98 -10.94 -19.26 1.27
N THR A 99 -11.79 -19.60 2.23
CA THR A 99 -12.87 -18.73 2.69
C THR A 99 -12.33 -17.51 3.43
N ILE A 100 -11.40 -17.70 4.36
CA ILE A 100 -10.73 -16.60 5.08
C ILE A 100 -10.04 -15.67 4.08
N LEU A 101 -9.29 -16.23 3.13
CA LEU A 101 -8.61 -15.46 2.09
C LEU A 101 -9.61 -14.67 1.23
N SER A 102 -10.72 -15.30 0.83
CA SER A 102 -11.77 -14.65 0.05
C SER A 102 -12.40 -13.48 0.80
N ILE A 103 -12.67 -13.64 2.10
CA ILE A 103 -13.18 -12.56 2.96
C ILE A 103 -12.16 -11.43 3.06
N ALA A 104 -10.87 -11.74 3.29
CA ALA A 104 -9.81 -10.73 3.38
C ALA A 104 -9.68 -9.93 2.07
N ILE A 105 -9.77 -10.59 0.91
CA ILE A 105 -9.75 -9.93 -0.40
C ILE A 105 -10.96 -9.01 -0.55
N LEU A 106 -12.17 -9.47 -0.20
CA LEU A 106 -13.38 -8.66 -0.28
C LEU A 106 -13.30 -7.42 0.62
N ILE A 107 -12.79 -7.56 1.84
CA ILE A 107 -12.55 -6.42 2.74
C ILE A 107 -11.59 -5.42 2.09
N GLY A 108 -10.47 -5.89 1.52
CA GLY A 108 -9.50 -5.05 0.82
C GLY A 108 -10.11 -4.28 -0.38
N ILE A 109 -11.00 -4.94 -1.13
CA ILE A 109 -11.75 -4.31 -2.23
C ILE A 109 -12.69 -3.24 -1.69
N VAL A 110 -13.43 -3.50 -0.62
CA VAL A 110 -14.36 -2.52 -0.02
C VAL A 110 -13.60 -1.29 0.50
N ILE A 111 -12.50 -1.49 1.24
CA ILE A 111 -11.64 -0.39 1.71
C ILE A 111 -11.12 0.44 0.54
N SER A 112 -10.71 -0.23 -0.54
CA SER A 112 -10.23 0.46 -1.75
C SER A 112 -11.35 1.22 -2.45
N GLY A 113 -12.54 0.64 -2.55
CA GLY A 113 -13.72 1.30 -3.11
C GLY A 113 -14.10 2.55 -2.33
N VAL A 114 -14.10 2.48 -0.99
CA VAL A 114 -14.41 3.63 -0.12
C VAL A 114 -13.39 4.75 -0.34
N SER A 115 -12.10 4.41 -0.41
CA SER A 115 -11.03 5.36 -0.72
C SER A 115 -11.23 6.03 -2.09
N ASP A 116 -11.55 5.25 -3.12
CA ASP A 116 -11.71 5.75 -4.49
C ASP A 116 -12.98 6.59 -4.68
N TYR A 117 -14.09 6.18 -4.09
CA TYR A 117 -15.33 6.95 -4.08
C TYR A 117 -15.13 8.28 -3.36
N THR A 118 -14.50 8.24 -2.19
CA THR A 118 -14.19 9.45 -1.43
C THR A 118 -13.29 10.37 -2.24
N SER A 119 -12.26 9.82 -2.91
CA SER A 119 -11.39 10.59 -3.81
C SER A 119 -12.20 11.33 -4.90
N ALA A 120 -13.16 10.65 -5.50
CA ALA A 120 -14.02 11.22 -6.55
C ALA A 120 -14.89 12.37 -6.02
N ARG A 121 -15.51 12.19 -4.85
CA ARG A 121 -16.32 13.22 -4.17
C ARG A 121 -15.49 14.45 -3.81
N LEU A 122 -14.32 14.23 -3.20
CA LEU A 122 -13.40 15.30 -2.81
C LEU A 122 -12.84 16.05 -4.03
N ALA A 123 -12.56 15.35 -5.13
CA ALA A 123 -12.10 15.96 -6.38
C ALA A 123 -13.16 16.92 -6.96
N ALA A 124 -14.44 16.54 -6.87
CA ALA A 124 -15.58 17.38 -7.23
C ALA A 124 -15.87 18.48 -6.20
N GLY A 125 -15.18 18.50 -5.06
CA GLY A 125 -15.40 19.46 -3.99
C GLY A 125 -16.62 19.17 -3.12
N HIS A 126 -17.20 17.96 -3.21
CA HIS A 126 -18.32 17.54 -2.38
C HIS A 126 -17.87 16.89 -1.08
N ASP A 127 -18.68 17.05 -0.05
CA ASP A 127 -18.52 16.33 1.22
C ASP A 127 -19.05 14.90 1.08
N THR A 128 -18.56 14.02 1.94
CA THR A 128 -19.05 12.63 2.03
C THR A 128 -18.77 12.03 3.41
N ASN A 129 -19.44 10.94 3.74
CA ASN A 129 -19.23 10.20 4.97
C ASN A 129 -19.04 8.69 4.70
N LEU A 130 -18.63 7.96 5.74
CA LEU A 130 -18.34 6.53 5.63
C LEU A 130 -19.57 5.70 5.22
N GLY A 131 -20.76 6.05 5.72
CA GLY A 131 -22.00 5.34 5.39
C GLY A 131 -22.38 5.48 3.92
N GLU A 132 -22.28 6.69 3.37
CA GLU A 132 -22.47 6.97 1.95
C GLU A 132 -21.46 6.23 1.09
N ALA A 133 -20.17 6.31 1.45
CA ALA A 133 -19.11 5.65 0.71
C ALA A 133 -19.28 4.13 0.68
N LEU A 134 -19.60 3.51 1.82
CA LEU A 134 -19.87 2.08 1.90
C LEU A 134 -21.09 1.70 1.06
N LYS A 135 -22.20 2.43 1.21
CA LYS A 135 -23.43 2.19 0.43
C LYS A 135 -23.16 2.23 -1.07
N GLU A 136 -22.41 3.22 -1.52
CA GLU A 136 -22.09 3.39 -2.93
C GLU A 136 -21.18 2.28 -3.47
N VAL A 137 -20.20 1.85 -2.67
CA VAL A 137 -19.30 0.75 -3.00
C VAL A 137 -20.06 -0.57 -3.07
N PHE A 138 -20.92 -0.85 -2.09
CA PHE A 138 -21.75 -2.06 -2.10
C PHE A 138 -22.71 -2.09 -3.29
N ARG A 139 -23.29 -0.95 -3.67
CA ARG A 139 -24.14 -0.83 -4.86
C ARG A 139 -23.41 -1.23 -6.14
N HIS A 140 -22.10 -0.97 -6.21
CA HIS A 140 -21.28 -1.22 -7.39
C HIS A 140 -20.21 -2.31 -7.19
N ILE A 141 -20.34 -3.14 -6.17
CA ILE A 141 -19.26 -4.04 -5.72
C ILE A 141 -18.81 -5.00 -6.83
N GLY A 142 -19.76 -5.56 -7.60
CA GLY A 142 -19.43 -6.49 -8.69
C GLY A 142 -18.65 -5.82 -9.82
N SER A 143 -19.09 -4.63 -10.26
CA SER A 143 -18.40 -3.89 -11.32
C SER A 143 -17.05 -3.32 -10.86
N TYR A 144 -16.94 -2.92 -9.59
CA TYR A 144 -15.71 -2.45 -9.01
C TYR A 144 -14.71 -3.59 -8.77
N LEU A 145 -15.17 -4.76 -8.33
CA LEU A 145 -14.38 -5.99 -8.26
C LEU A 145 -13.82 -6.35 -9.64
N TRP A 146 -14.63 -6.27 -10.69
CA TRP A 146 -14.16 -6.49 -12.05
C TRP A 146 -13.09 -5.49 -12.49
N LEU A 147 -13.24 -4.21 -12.13
CA LEU A 147 -12.20 -3.20 -12.37
C LEU A 147 -10.89 -3.59 -11.67
N GLN A 148 -10.95 -4.03 -10.41
CA GLN A 148 -9.76 -4.44 -9.66
C GLN A 148 -9.07 -5.65 -10.30
N ILE A 149 -9.84 -6.64 -10.75
CA ILE A 149 -9.30 -7.79 -11.50
C ILE A 149 -8.54 -7.31 -12.75
N ILE A 150 -9.12 -6.41 -13.55
CA ILE A 150 -8.47 -5.89 -14.75
C ILE A 150 -7.15 -5.19 -14.40
N ILE A 151 -7.13 -4.36 -13.35
CA ILE A 151 -5.93 -3.65 -12.91
C ILE A 151 -4.86 -4.64 -12.48
N ILE A 152 -5.21 -5.60 -11.61
CA ILE A 152 -4.27 -6.62 -11.08
C ILE A 152 -3.67 -7.43 -12.23
N VAL A 153 -4.50 -7.97 -13.13
CA VAL A 153 -4.03 -8.75 -14.28
C VAL A 153 -3.06 -7.93 -15.13
N LYS A 154 -3.39 -6.67 -15.45
CA LYS A 154 -2.50 -5.82 -16.24
C LYS A 154 -1.20 -5.50 -15.53
N VAL A 155 -1.23 -5.21 -14.23
CA VAL A 155 -0.02 -4.95 -13.45
C VAL A 155 0.87 -6.18 -13.41
N ILE A 156 0.31 -7.38 -13.23
CA ILE A 156 1.06 -8.64 -13.28
C ILE A 156 1.68 -8.84 -14.66
N LEU A 157 0.93 -8.64 -15.75
CA LEU A 157 1.46 -8.77 -17.11
C LEU A 157 2.65 -7.83 -17.38
N TRP A 158 2.55 -6.57 -16.93
CA TRP A 158 3.65 -5.62 -17.05
C TRP A 158 4.85 -5.98 -16.16
N SER A 159 4.59 -6.46 -14.95
CA SER A 159 5.63 -6.86 -14.00
C SER A 159 6.36 -8.13 -14.43
N LEU A 160 5.64 -9.05 -15.10
CA LEU A 160 6.20 -10.27 -15.69
C LEU A 160 7.13 -9.96 -16.85
N LEU A 161 6.84 -8.90 -17.61
CA LEU A 161 7.76 -8.41 -18.63
C LEU A 161 9.01 -7.85 -17.97
N LEU A 162 8.84 -6.86 -17.08
CA LEU A 162 9.90 -6.24 -16.29
C LEU A 162 9.31 -5.55 -15.06
N ILE A 163 10.04 -5.57 -13.94
CA ILE A 163 9.59 -4.96 -12.67
C ILE A 163 9.34 -3.45 -12.84
N VAL A 164 10.22 -2.71 -13.51
CA VAL A 164 10.14 -1.24 -13.63
C VAL A 164 8.89 -0.79 -14.43
N PRO A 165 8.60 -1.31 -15.64
CA PRO A 165 7.32 -1.09 -16.31
C PRO A 165 6.09 -1.45 -15.48
N GLY A 166 6.16 -2.55 -14.70
CA GLY A 166 5.12 -2.94 -13.75
C GLY A 166 4.78 -1.84 -12.74
N ILE A 167 5.81 -1.25 -12.11
CA ILE A 167 5.66 -0.14 -11.15
C ILE A 167 5.10 1.10 -11.85
N ILE A 168 5.62 1.48 -13.03
CA ILE A 168 5.12 2.65 -13.76
C ILE A 168 3.63 2.48 -14.08
N MET A 169 3.22 1.31 -14.55
CA MET A 169 1.83 1.06 -14.94
C MET A 169 0.89 0.96 -13.74
N SER A 170 1.33 0.41 -12.60
CA SER A 170 0.52 0.42 -11.38
C SER A 170 0.21 1.84 -10.91
N VAL A 171 1.20 2.74 -10.97
CA VAL A 171 1.02 4.17 -10.69
C VAL A 171 0.07 4.81 -11.69
N ARG A 172 0.19 4.48 -12.97
CA ARG A 172 -0.70 5.04 -14.00
C ARG A 172 -2.14 4.53 -13.90
N TYR A 173 -2.37 3.41 -13.23
CA TYR A 173 -3.70 2.88 -12.92
C TYR A 173 -4.28 3.37 -11.59
N SER A 174 -3.52 4.13 -10.78
CA SER A 174 -3.93 4.53 -9.42
C SER A 174 -5.20 5.38 -9.38
N LEU A 175 -5.54 6.11 -10.46
CA LEU A 175 -6.73 6.94 -10.57
C LEU A 175 -7.90 6.24 -11.28
N ALA A 176 -7.77 4.94 -11.59
CA ALA A 176 -8.82 4.19 -12.29
C ALA A 176 -10.07 4.03 -11.42
N GLY A 177 -9.91 3.72 -10.13
CA GLY A 177 -11.03 3.66 -9.21
C GLY A 177 -11.68 5.02 -8.96
N THR A 178 -10.87 6.08 -8.81
CA THR A 178 -11.42 7.45 -8.76
C THR A 178 -12.20 7.80 -10.04
N SER A 179 -11.70 7.41 -11.22
CA SER A 179 -12.38 7.60 -12.50
C SER A 179 -13.69 6.81 -12.59
N PHE A 180 -13.72 5.60 -12.02
CA PHE A 180 -14.91 4.74 -11.97
C PHE A 180 -16.07 5.42 -11.24
N PHE A 181 -15.80 6.07 -10.11
CA PHE A 181 -16.85 6.77 -9.36
C PHE A 181 -17.12 8.19 -9.88
N ALA A 182 -16.09 8.92 -10.30
CA ALA A 182 -16.23 10.32 -10.72
C ALA A 182 -16.99 10.49 -12.05
N LYS A 183 -16.85 9.52 -12.97
CA LYS A 183 -17.43 9.57 -14.33
C LYS A 183 -18.31 8.38 -14.66
N ASP A 184 -18.64 7.57 -13.67
CA ASP A 184 -19.40 6.32 -13.83
C ASP A 184 -18.82 5.35 -14.86
N LEU A 185 -17.49 5.36 -15.01
CA LEU A 185 -16.80 4.51 -15.98
C LEU A 185 -16.69 3.08 -15.44
N ARG A 186 -16.71 2.08 -16.33
CA ARG A 186 -16.63 0.65 -15.97
C ARG A 186 -15.45 -0.04 -16.64
N GLY A 187 -14.88 -1.03 -15.94
CA GLY A 187 -13.82 -1.90 -16.44
C GLY A 187 -12.69 -1.15 -17.16
N ASN A 188 -12.43 -1.52 -18.42
CA ASN A 188 -11.34 -0.94 -19.22
C ASN A 188 -11.49 0.56 -19.49
N ALA A 189 -12.70 1.11 -19.51
CA ALA A 189 -12.90 2.53 -19.75
C ALA A 189 -12.32 3.38 -18.60
N ALA A 190 -12.51 2.95 -17.36
CA ALA A 190 -11.93 3.60 -16.18
C ALA A 190 -10.40 3.53 -16.18
N VAL A 191 -9.84 2.37 -16.56
CA VAL A 191 -8.39 2.18 -16.71
C VAL A 191 -7.81 3.10 -17.78
N LYS A 192 -8.46 3.18 -18.95
CA LYS A 192 -8.02 4.06 -20.05
C LYS A 192 -8.03 5.53 -19.63
N HIS A 193 -9.09 5.95 -18.94
CA HIS A 193 -9.17 7.32 -18.42
C HIS A 193 -8.05 7.62 -17.42
N SER A 194 -7.73 6.69 -16.51
CA SER A 194 -6.57 6.83 -15.61
C SER A 194 -5.25 6.95 -16.36
N LEU A 195 -5.05 6.18 -17.43
CA LEU A 195 -3.84 6.25 -18.26
C LEU A 195 -3.67 7.60 -18.94
N GLU A 196 -4.78 8.21 -19.38
CA GLU A 196 -4.81 9.54 -19.98
C GLU A 196 -4.53 10.62 -18.93
N LEU A 197 -5.17 10.53 -17.75
CA LEU A 197 -4.95 11.45 -16.63
C LEU A 197 -3.51 11.40 -16.11
N THR A 198 -2.87 10.25 -16.07
CA THR A 198 -1.50 10.12 -15.52
C THR A 198 -0.40 10.26 -16.58
N LYS A 199 -0.74 10.34 -17.87
CA LYS A 199 0.24 10.49 -18.97
C LYS A 199 1.10 11.74 -18.75
N GLY A 200 2.42 11.59 -18.72
CA GLY A 200 3.37 12.70 -18.54
C GLY A 200 3.56 13.19 -17.09
N ALA A 201 2.81 12.65 -16.12
CA ALA A 201 2.94 13.03 -14.71
C ALA A 201 3.15 11.83 -13.76
N TRP A 202 3.53 10.66 -14.30
CA TRP A 202 3.65 9.43 -13.51
C TRP A 202 4.58 9.59 -12.29
N LEU A 203 5.69 10.33 -12.42
CA LEU A 203 6.63 10.53 -11.31
C LEU A 203 6.04 11.42 -10.22
N THR A 204 5.25 12.44 -10.60
CA THR A 204 4.50 13.25 -9.64
C THR A 204 3.42 12.41 -8.95
N THR A 205 2.67 11.59 -9.70
CA THR A 205 1.69 10.65 -9.13
C THR A 205 2.34 9.68 -8.16
N PHE A 206 3.48 9.10 -8.54
CA PHE A 206 4.23 8.16 -7.71
C PHE A 206 4.74 8.84 -6.44
N ALA A 207 5.33 10.04 -6.58
CA ALA A 207 5.92 10.75 -5.45
C ALA A 207 4.92 11.29 -4.44
N ALA A 208 3.72 11.67 -4.89
CA ALA A 208 2.68 12.19 -4.02
C ALA A 208 2.28 11.19 -2.90
N SER A 209 2.31 9.88 -3.18
CA SER A 209 2.08 8.84 -2.16
C SER A 209 3.38 8.17 -1.71
N GLY A 210 4.32 7.93 -2.63
CA GLY A 210 5.53 7.15 -2.42
C GLY A 210 6.47 7.76 -1.37
N LEU A 211 6.69 9.09 -1.38
CA LEU A 211 7.58 9.73 -0.40
C LEU A 211 7.07 9.55 1.03
N TRP A 212 5.77 9.73 1.22
CA TRP A 212 5.15 9.58 2.53
C TRP A 212 5.16 8.14 3.00
N ASN A 213 4.86 7.19 2.11
CA ASN A 213 4.94 5.78 2.43
C ASN A 213 6.36 5.37 2.82
N MET A 214 7.39 5.92 2.20
CA MET A 214 8.77 5.68 2.63
C MET A 214 9.07 6.28 4.01
N MET A 215 8.72 7.55 4.25
CA MET A 215 8.99 8.23 5.52
C MET A 215 8.25 7.60 6.71
N THR A 216 7.08 7.03 6.45
CA THR A 216 6.17 6.49 7.48
C THR A 216 6.16 4.98 7.53
N PHE A 217 7.05 4.33 6.76
CA PHE A 217 7.06 2.87 6.58
C PHE A 217 5.69 2.30 6.19
N GLY A 218 4.94 3.04 5.36
CA GLY A 218 3.62 2.68 4.85
C GLY A 218 2.47 2.95 5.81
N ALA A 219 2.71 3.42 7.04
CA ALA A 219 1.67 3.62 8.04
C ALA A 219 0.60 4.63 7.61
N MET A 220 0.94 5.61 6.76
CA MET A 220 0.02 6.66 6.34
C MET A 220 -0.73 6.38 5.02
N ASP A 221 -0.50 5.26 4.34
CA ASP A 221 -1.06 5.02 3.00
C ASP A 221 -2.60 5.14 2.97
N ALA A 222 -3.27 4.44 3.88
CA ALA A 222 -4.73 4.42 3.95
C ALA A 222 -5.33 5.82 4.21
N VAL A 223 -4.60 6.68 4.94
CA VAL A 223 -5.04 8.03 5.31
C VAL A 223 -4.75 9.04 4.20
N LEU A 224 -3.62 8.90 3.51
CA LEU A 224 -3.18 9.84 2.49
C LEU A 224 -3.86 9.60 1.14
N ARG A 225 -4.09 8.34 0.78
CA ARG A 225 -4.53 7.96 -0.56
C ARG A 225 -5.82 8.65 -1.02
N PRO A 226 -6.91 8.72 -0.22
CA PRO A 226 -8.15 9.35 -0.67
C PRO A 226 -7.98 10.84 -1.01
N GLY A 227 -7.29 11.58 -0.15
CA GLY A 227 -7.03 13.00 -0.33
C GLY A 227 -6.06 13.28 -1.47
N THR A 228 -4.96 12.52 -1.54
CA THR A 228 -3.93 12.65 -2.57
C THR A 228 -4.51 12.36 -3.95
N ASN A 229 -5.25 11.26 -4.10
CA ASN A 229 -5.91 10.91 -5.37
C ASN A 229 -6.94 11.97 -5.78
N ALA A 230 -7.67 12.56 -4.82
CA ALA A 230 -8.62 13.64 -5.12
C ALA A 230 -7.92 14.87 -5.72
N VAL A 231 -6.80 15.31 -5.13
CA VAL A 231 -6.03 16.45 -5.62
C VAL A 231 -5.45 16.16 -7.00
N LEU A 232 -4.81 14.99 -7.16
CA LEU A 232 -4.23 14.54 -8.44
C LEU A 232 -5.30 14.45 -9.53
N TYR A 233 -6.42 13.79 -9.25
CA TYR A 233 -7.53 13.64 -10.19
C TYR A 233 -8.07 14.99 -10.64
N ARG A 234 -8.31 15.91 -9.70
CA ARG A 234 -8.80 17.26 -10.00
C ARG A 234 -7.83 18.03 -10.89
N GLN A 235 -6.55 18.04 -10.54
CA GLN A 235 -5.54 18.76 -11.32
C GLN A 235 -5.36 18.16 -12.72
N TYR A 236 -5.25 16.83 -12.82
CA TYR A 236 -5.04 16.14 -14.10
C TYR A 236 -6.26 16.19 -15.01
N SER A 237 -7.46 16.34 -14.46
CA SER A 237 -8.68 16.55 -15.25
C SER A 237 -8.80 18.00 -15.76
N ALA A 238 -8.16 18.95 -15.09
CA ALA A 238 -8.25 20.38 -15.41
C ALA A 238 -7.20 20.86 -16.43
N THR A 239 -6.09 20.14 -16.61
CA THR A 239 -5.04 20.50 -17.57
C THR A 239 -4.65 19.34 -18.48
N LYS A 240 -4.46 19.63 -19.77
CA LYS A 240 -3.89 18.67 -20.74
C LYS A 240 -2.38 18.61 -20.63
N GLU A 241 -1.74 19.76 -20.41
CA GLU A 241 -0.29 19.87 -20.27
C GLU A 241 0.10 19.75 -18.81
N LYS A 242 0.99 18.81 -18.52
CA LYS A 242 1.47 18.53 -17.17
C LYS A 242 2.93 18.94 -17.09
N PRO A 243 3.29 19.90 -16.23
CA PRO A 243 4.66 20.28 -15.95
C PRO A 243 5.52 19.06 -15.60
N ALA A 244 6.83 19.22 -15.83
CA ALA A 244 7.81 18.25 -15.35
C ALA A 244 7.66 18.01 -13.84
N ALA A 245 7.97 16.79 -13.41
CA ALA A 245 7.93 16.43 -12.01
C ALA A 245 8.84 17.36 -11.19
N HIS A 246 8.37 17.74 -10.01
CA HIS A 246 9.19 18.51 -9.08
C HIS A 246 10.46 17.71 -8.73
N TRP A 247 11.58 18.39 -8.47
CA TRP A 247 12.84 17.72 -8.15
C TRP A 247 12.71 16.78 -6.94
N LEU A 248 11.91 17.17 -5.93
CA LEU A 248 11.57 16.32 -4.78
C LEU A 248 10.95 14.97 -5.17
N SER A 249 10.25 14.89 -6.31
CA SER A 249 9.65 13.64 -6.75
C SER A 249 10.71 12.57 -7.07
N TRP A 250 11.91 12.98 -7.49
CA TRP A 250 13.04 12.07 -7.73
C TRP A 250 13.58 11.43 -6.46
N LEU A 251 13.33 12.05 -5.30
CA LEU A 251 13.71 11.48 -4.01
C LEU A 251 13.04 10.12 -3.78
N THR A 252 11.85 9.85 -4.35
CA THR A 252 11.23 8.51 -4.26
C THR A 252 12.05 7.41 -4.89
N LEU A 253 12.82 7.72 -5.93
CA LEU A 253 13.62 6.74 -6.67
C LEU A 253 15.03 6.67 -6.11
N LEU A 254 15.59 7.81 -5.71
CA LEU A 254 16.98 7.91 -5.25
C LEU A 254 17.14 7.53 -3.78
N LEU A 255 16.21 7.91 -2.91
CA LEU A 255 16.33 7.67 -1.47
C LEU A 255 16.48 6.18 -1.10
N PRO A 256 15.73 5.22 -1.68
CA PRO A 256 15.95 3.80 -1.38
C PRO A 256 17.35 3.34 -1.77
N ILE A 257 17.86 3.82 -2.91
CA ILE A 257 19.19 3.46 -3.41
C ILE A 257 20.27 4.03 -2.49
N VAL A 258 20.15 5.31 -2.13
CA VAL A 258 21.09 5.98 -1.22
C VAL A 258 21.09 5.31 0.16
N LEU A 259 19.91 4.99 0.70
CA LEU A 259 19.80 4.27 1.97
C LEU A 259 20.39 2.86 1.89
N ALA A 260 20.13 2.12 0.80
CA ALA A 260 20.67 0.79 0.61
C ALA A 260 22.21 0.80 0.53
N VAL A 261 22.79 1.75 -0.21
CA VAL A 261 24.24 1.94 -0.30
C VAL A 261 24.82 2.31 1.07
N PHE A 262 24.19 3.25 1.77
CA PHE A 262 24.63 3.68 3.10
C PHE A 262 24.60 2.54 4.11
N ILE A 263 23.50 1.77 4.16
CA ILE A 263 23.37 0.58 5.02
C ILE A 263 24.42 -0.46 4.63
N GLY A 264 24.64 -0.71 3.34
CA GLY A 264 25.68 -1.62 2.87
C GLY A 264 27.08 -1.22 3.33
N LEU A 265 27.41 0.08 3.29
CA LEU A 265 28.68 0.61 3.80
C LEU A 265 28.82 0.45 5.32
N LEU A 266 27.74 0.66 6.08
CA LEU A 266 27.73 0.45 7.53
C LEU A 266 27.94 -1.03 7.89
N ILE A 267 27.28 -1.94 7.17
CA ILE A 267 27.46 -3.39 7.34
C ILE A 267 28.90 -3.77 7.02
N LEU A 268 29.46 -3.29 5.90
CA LEU A 268 30.85 -3.54 5.52
C LEU A 268 31.82 -3.03 6.60
N MET A 269 31.62 -1.82 7.10
CA MET A 269 32.44 -1.26 8.19
C MET A 269 32.35 -2.11 9.46
N ALA A 270 31.15 -2.55 9.84
CA ALA A 270 30.97 -3.42 11.01
C ALA A 270 31.68 -4.77 10.85
N VAL A 271 31.61 -5.38 9.66
CA VAL A 271 32.33 -6.63 9.34
C VAL A 271 33.85 -6.42 9.41
N LEU A 272 34.37 -5.32 8.86
CA LEU A 272 35.79 -5.00 8.92
C LEU A 272 36.29 -4.76 10.35
N LEU A 273 35.51 -4.05 11.18
CA LEU A 273 35.82 -3.85 12.59
C LEU A 273 35.82 -5.16 13.37
N PHE A 274 34.86 -6.04 13.10
CA PHE A 274 34.80 -7.37 13.73
C PHE A 274 36.00 -8.23 13.33
N ALA A 275 36.33 -8.29 12.03
CA ALA A 275 37.50 -9.02 11.54
C ALA A 275 38.83 -8.48 12.10
N ALA A 276 38.95 -7.15 12.24
CA ALA A 276 40.12 -6.53 12.85
C ALA A 276 40.24 -6.83 14.35
N ALA A 277 39.11 -6.88 15.07
CA ALA A 277 39.09 -7.28 16.48
C ALA A 277 39.52 -8.73 16.65
N ASP A 278 39.02 -9.68 15.85
CA ASP A 278 39.45 -11.09 15.88
C ASP A 278 40.95 -11.25 15.57
N TYR A 279 41.48 -10.48 14.63
CA TYR A 279 42.91 -10.48 14.31
C TYR A 279 43.77 -9.97 15.48
N SER A 280 43.28 -9.00 16.26
CA SER A 280 44.00 -8.47 17.43
C SER A 280 44.00 -9.40 18.65
N PHE A 281 43.08 -10.36 18.73
CA PHE A 281 43.02 -11.35 19.83
C PHE A 281 43.78 -12.65 19.54
N SER A 282 44.21 -12.86 18.30
CA SER A 282 44.93 -14.07 17.86
C SER A 282 46.44 -13.87 17.65
N ALA A 283 46.95 -12.65 17.89
CA ALA A 283 48.38 -12.29 17.90
C ALA A 283 48.86 -12.03 19.35
#